data_AF-A0A945LX36-F1
#
_entry.id   AF-A0A945LX36-F1
#
_cell.length_a   1.000
_cell.length_b   1.000
_cell.length_c   1.000
_cell.angle_alpha   90.00
_cell.angle_beta   90.00
_cell.angle_gamma   90.00
#
_symmetry.space_group_name_H-M   'P 1'
#
loop_
_entity.id
_entity.type
_entity.pdbx_description
1 polymer ?
#
loop_
_entity_poly.entity_id
_entity_poly.type
_entity_poly.pdbx_seq_one_letter_code
_entity_poly.pdbx_strand_id
1 'polypeptide(L)'
;MKNNLIIPLDSDIGKQLHEASKSQRAIFFAGLPGAGKSLFLQQLTIMAHNEGRRIHLMRWDGVRVAFETPELLLKYPEINGFTDPVIRKAVGVWARKGMADWHNTHSNEKDLLVGELQIVGNRLVELVQPLNDPLEPLLRSSKVKFFVPVPSKNIRKRIEELRTASIANPKHEKETRDAPINVVRTNWKEVYQLAVELGIAKPCSGIPNYEPKIYEATYSHLLQHRNFKILDINTMFPAKKSVYDFDIEIHDLSANTSEVTKAFDTVEEQYTAKTLKKAVKGWGNV
;
A
#
# COMPACT_ATOMS: atom_id res chain seq x y z
N MET A 1 -2.54 -0.13 -28.51
CA MET A 1 -3.28 -0.97 -27.54
C MET A 1 -3.99 -0.07 -26.52
N LYS A 2 -5.16 0.49 -26.85
CA LYS A 2 -5.90 1.45 -25.98
C LYS A 2 -6.97 0.78 -25.08
N ASN A 3 -7.06 -0.55 -25.02
CA ASN A 3 -8.34 -1.21 -24.76
C ASN A 3 -8.70 -1.59 -23.31
N ASN A 4 -7.87 -1.28 -22.31
CA ASN A 4 -8.12 -1.71 -20.92
C ASN A 4 -8.26 -0.56 -19.90
N LEU A 5 -8.27 0.70 -20.35
CA LEU A 5 -8.54 1.82 -19.46
C LEU A 5 -10.04 1.89 -19.14
N ILE A 6 -10.37 1.78 -17.85
CA ILE A 6 -11.74 1.96 -17.35
C ILE A 6 -11.93 3.30 -16.63
N ILE A 7 -10.84 3.97 -16.24
CA ILE A 7 -10.87 5.34 -15.73
C ILE A 7 -10.69 6.28 -16.92
N PRO A 8 -11.69 7.11 -17.26
CA PRO A 8 -11.59 8.06 -18.37
C PRO A 8 -10.47 9.07 -18.15
N LEU A 9 -9.64 9.31 -19.17
CA LEU A 9 -8.49 10.23 -19.08
C LEU A 9 -8.91 11.69 -18.88
N ASP A 10 -10.15 12.05 -19.24
CA ASP A 10 -10.73 13.38 -19.09
C ASP A 10 -11.38 13.60 -17.71
N SER A 11 -11.62 12.54 -16.94
CA SER A 11 -12.05 12.64 -15.54
C SER A 11 -10.96 13.24 -14.66
N ASP A 12 -11.33 13.88 -13.56
CA ASP A 12 -10.35 14.51 -12.65
C ASP A 12 -9.34 13.52 -12.07
N ILE A 13 -9.77 12.29 -11.75
CA ILE A 13 -8.86 11.22 -11.32
C ILE A 13 -7.98 10.79 -12.50
N GLY A 14 -8.55 10.57 -13.68
CA GLY A 14 -7.81 10.16 -14.87
C GLY A 14 -6.70 11.12 -15.25
N LYS A 15 -6.98 12.43 -15.26
CA LYS A 15 -5.98 13.48 -15.50
C LYS A 15 -4.82 13.40 -14.52
N GLN A 16 -5.12 13.28 -13.23
CA GLN A 16 -4.11 13.21 -12.17
C GLN A 16 -3.22 11.97 -12.28
N LEU A 17 -3.81 10.80 -12.54
CA LEU A 17 -3.07 9.56 -12.71
C LEU A 17 -2.22 9.60 -13.98
N HIS A 18 -2.77 10.12 -15.08
CA HIS A 18 -2.06 10.21 -16.35
C HIS A 18 -0.87 11.17 -16.27
N GLU A 19 -1.04 12.34 -15.66
CA GLU A 19 0.06 13.29 -15.42
C GLU A 19 1.16 12.67 -14.55
N ALA A 20 0.78 11.99 -13.47
CA ALA A 20 1.74 11.32 -12.61
C ALA A 20 2.51 10.22 -13.37
N SER A 21 1.80 9.41 -14.17
CA SER A 21 2.38 8.31 -14.94
C SER A 21 3.50 8.74 -15.91
N LYS A 22 3.50 10.00 -16.34
CA LYS A 22 4.49 10.58 -17.25
C LYS A 22 5.73 11.11 -16.53
N SER A 23 5.53 11.74 -15.38
CA SER A 23 6.54 12.61 -14.76
C SER A 23 7.21 12.05 -13.52
N GLN A 24 6.54 11.12 -12.82
CA GLN A 24 7.02 10.65 -11.52
C GLN A 24 8.07 9.55 -11.68
N ARG A 25 8.99 9.52 -10.72
CA ARG A 25 9.95 8.42 -10.54
C ARG A 25 9.28 7.26 -9.80
N ALA A 26 8.51 7.55 -8.75
CA ALA A 26 7.74 6.55 -8.03
C ALA A 26 6.35 7.05 -7.66
N ILE A 27 5.36 6.16 -7.68
CA ILE A 27 3.97 6.46 -7.33
C ILE A 27 3.44 5.41 -6.35
N PHE A 28 2.90 5.84 -5.22
CA PHE A 28 2.36 4.95 -4.19
C PHE A 28 0.88 5.21 -3.94
N PHE A 29 0.08 4.15 -3.87
CA PHE A 29 -1.29 4.21 -3.38
C PHE A 29 -1.33 3.78 -1.91
N ALA A 30 -1.51 4.75 -1.01
CA ALA A 30 -1.62 4.54 0.42
C ALA A 30 -3.09 4.45 0.83
N GLY A 31 -3.42 3.52 1.73
CA GLY A 31 -4.78 3.40 2.24
C GLY A 31 -5.11 2.03 2.79
N LEU A 32 -6.29 1.89 3.36
CA LEU A 32 -6.76 0.62 3.93
C LEU A 32 -6.87 -0.49 2.87
N PRO A 33 -6.75 -1.76 3.26
CA PRO A 33 -7.34 -2.85 2.49
C PRO A 33 -8.81 -2.55 2.18
N GLY A 34 -9.23 -2.81 0.94
CA GLY A 34 -10.60 -2.47 0.51
C GLY A 34 -10.89 -0.98 0.29
N ALA A 35 -9.88 -0.11 0.17
CA ALA A 35 -10.09 1.29 -0.24
C ALA A 35 -10.11 1.50 -1.77
N GLY A 36 -10.01 0.42 -2.56
CA GLY A 36 -10.00 0.49 -4.04
C GLY A 36 -8.61 0.72 -4.68
N LYS A 37 -7.53 0.66 -3.88
CA LYS A 37 -6.15 0.96 -4.31
C LYS A 37 -5.69 0.15 -5.53
N SER A 38 -5.98 -1.14 -5.53
CA SER A 38 -5.50 -2.07 -6.57
C SER A 38 -6.06 -1.73 -7.95
N LEU A 39 -7.27 -1.18 -8.03
CA LEU A 39 -7.81 -0.66 -9.29
C LEU A 39 -6.98 0.53 -9.79
N PHE A 40 -6.74 1.54 -8.95
CA PHE A 40 -5.98 2.72 -9.37
C PHE A 40 -4.54 2.37 -9.71
N LEU A 41 -3.93 1.43 -8.98
CA LEU A 41 -2.63 0.88 -9.32
C LEU A 41 -2.67 0.26 -10.73
N GLN A 42 -3.62 -0.61 -11.03
CA GLN A 42 -3.74 -1.23 -12.36
C GLN A 42 -3.95 -0.19 -13.48
N GLN A 43 -4.82 0.78 -13.24
CA GLN A 43 -5.12 1.79 -14.26
C GLN A 43 -3.92 2.72 -14.49
N LEU A 44 -3.20 3.09 -13.44
CA LEU A 44 -1.96 3.85 -13.55
C LEU A 44 -0.87 3.07 -14.30
N THR A 45 -0.69 1.77 -14.04
CA THR A 45 0.34 0.99 -14.74
C THR A 45 0.03 0.83 -16.22
N ILE A 46 -1.24 0.67 -16.61
CA ILE A 46 -1.67 0.69 -18.02
C ILE A 46 -1.41 2.06 -18.65
N MET A 47 -1.73 3.16 -17.96
CA MET A 47 -1.44 4.53 -18.44
C MET A 47 0.07 4.71 -18.65
N ALA A 48 0.90 4.35 -17.67
CA ALA A 48 2.35 4.46 -17.74
C ALA A 48 2.95 3.59 -18.85
N HIS A 49 2.48 2.34 -19.01
CA HIS A 49 2.91 1.46 -20.08
C HIS A 49 2.61 2.04 -21.47
N ASN A 50 1.43 2.65 -21.65
CA ASN A 50 1.06 3.34 -22.89
C ASN A 50 1.94 4.56 -23.19
N GLU A 51 2.56 5.16 -22.17
CA GLU A 51 3.57 6.22 -22.30
C GLU A 51 5.00 5.65 -22.49
N GLY A 52 5.15 4.33 -22.66
CA GLY A 52 6.43 3.66 -22.88
C GLY A 52 7.28 3.51 -21.62
N ARG A 53 6.67 3.59 -20.44
CA ARG A 53 7.35 3.35 -19.15
C ARG A 53 7.50 1.85 -18.88
N ARG A 54 8.62 1.48 -18.25
CA ARG A 54 8.86 0.14 -17.69
C ARG A 54 8.39 0.12 -16.24
N ILE A 55 7.53 -0.85 -15.91
CA ILE A 55 6.80 -0.85 -14.64
C ILE A 55 7.45 -1.81 -13.65
N HIS A 56 7.80 -1.27 -12.49
CA HIS A 56 8.26 -2.02 -11.33
C HIS A 56 7.20 -1.94 -10.23
N LEU A 57 6.88 -3.03 -9.56
CA LEU A 57 5.84 -3.08 -8.53
C LEU A 57 6.36 -3.36 -7.13
N MET A 58 5.85 -2.61 -6.16
CA MET A 58 6.05 -2.88 -4.73
C MET A 58 4.69 -2.94 -4.01
N ARG A 59 4.21 -4.14 -3.71
CA ARG A 59 2.93 -4.35 -3.02
C ARG A 59 3.16 -5.16 -1.78
N TRP A 60 2.54 -4.79 -0.66
CA TRP A 60 2.61 -5.56 0.60
C TRP A 60 2.45 -7.07 0.39
N ASP A 61 1.42 -7.50 -0.33
CA ASP A 61 1.13 -8.92 -0.58
C ASP A 61 2.15 -9.61 -1.50
N GLY A 62 2.92 -8.85 -2.30
CA GLY A 62 3.99 -9.38 -3.13
C GLY A 62 5.31 -9.48 -2.36
N VAL A 63 5.70 -8.39 -1.69
CA VAL A 63 7.01 -8.29 -1.04
C VAL A 63 7.11 -9.16 0.22
N ARG A 64 5.99 -9.40 0.92
CA ARG A 64 6.01 -10.23 2.13
C ARG A 64 6.26 -11.71 1.84
N VAL A 65 6.02 -12.18 0.61
CA VAL A 65 6.15 -13.61 0.24
C VAL A 65 7.56 -14.12 0.53
N ALA A 66 8.59 -13.32 0.25
CA ALA A 66 9.98 -13.68 0.54
C ALA A 66 10.28 -13.86 2.04
N PHE A 67 9.43 -13.31 2.92
CA PHE A 67 9.56 -13.34 4.38
C PHE A 67 8.65 -14.37 5.05
N GLU A 68 7.84 -15.09 4.27
CA GLU A 68 6.88 -16.09 4.73
C GLU A 68 7.34 -17.51 4.32
N THR A 69 8.62 -17.84 4.53
CA THR A 69 9.12 -19.21 4.32
C THR A 69 8.59 -20.16 5.40
N PRO A 70 8.54 -21.48 5.15
CA PRO A 70 8.08 -22.45 6.15
C PRO A 70 8.79 -22.31 7.50
N GLU A 71 10.10 -22.08 7.50
CA GLU A 71 10.92 -21.92 8.71
C GLU A 71 10.55 -20.65 9.48
N LEU A 72 10.37 -19.53 8.76
CA LEU A 72 9.99 -18.25 9.34
C LEU A 72 8.55 -18.26 9.86
N LEU A 73 7.63 -18.93 9.15
CA LEU A 73 6.23 -19.06 9.59
C LEU A 73 6.09 -19.96 10.82
N LEU A 74 7.00 -20.92 11.04
CA LEU A 74 7.07 -21.66 12.30
C LEU A 74 7.52 -20.77 13.47
N LYS A 75 8.48 -19.86 13.24
CA LYS A 75 8.99 -18.92 14.25
C LYS A 75 8.02 -17.76 14.51
N TYR A 76 7.34 -17.28 13.47
CA TYR A 76 6.49 -16.10 13.43
C TYR A 76 5.16 -16.40 12.73
N PRO A 77 4.28 -17.20 13.34
CA PRO A 77 3.06 -17.67 12.70
C PRO A 77 2.05 -16.55 12.44
N GLU A 78 1.28 -16.68 11.36
CA GLU A 78 0.09 -15.87 11.14
C GLU A 78 -0.96 -16.18 12.22
N ILE A 79 -1.54 -15.14 12.82
CA ILE A 79 -2.61 -15.28 13.82
C ILE A 79 -3.84 -14.52 13.33
N ASN A 80 -4.96 -15.23 13.19
CA ASN A 80 -6.26 -14.66 12.78
C ASN A 80 -6.23 -13.87 11.45
N GLY A 81 -5.42 -14.29 10.47
CA GLY A 81 -5.27 -13.56 9.20
C GLY A 81 -4.33 -12.36 9.28
N PHE A 82 -3.55 -12.20 10.36
CA PHE A 82 -2.58 -11.13 10.53
C PHE A 82 -1.15 -11.69 10.55
N THR A 83 -0.34 -11.20 9.60
CA THR A 83 1.11 -11.39 9.59
C THR A 83 1.75 -10.95 10.91
N ASP A 84 2.71 -11.72 11.39
CA ASP A 84 3.42 -11.44 12.64
C ASP A 84 4.06 -10.03 12.64
N PRO A 85 4.05 -9.29 13.79
CA PRO A 85 4.72 -7.99 13.92
C PRO A 85 6.18 -7.97 13.45
N VAL A 86 6.95 -9.03 13.69
CA VAL A 86 8.37 -9.11 13.31
C VAL A 86 8.50 -9.13 11.79
N ILE A 87 7.72 -9.97 11.10
CA ILE A 87 7.69 -10.03 9.63
C ILE A 87 7.29 -8.66 9.06
N ARG A 88 6.24 -8.03 9.61
CA ARG A 88 5.80 -6.69 9.19
C ARG A 88 6.91 -5.65 9.28
N LYS A 89 7.67 -5.66 10.37
CA LYS A 89 8.79 -4.74 10.55
C LYS A 89 9.96 -5.06 9.62
N ALA A 90 10.32 -6.33 9.46
CA ALA A 90 11.41 -6.77 8.59
C ALA A 90 11.14 -6.43 7.12
N VAL A 91 9.93 -6.69 6.63
CA VAL A 91 9.49 -6.30 5.29
C VAL A 91 9.57 -4.79 5.11
N GLY A 92 9.20 -4.02 6.13
CA GLY A 92 9.30 -2.56 6.14
C GLY A 92 10.74 -2.04 6.01
N VAL A 93 11.64 -2.57 6.84
CA VAL A 93 13.09 -2.30 6.78
C VAL A 93 13.64 -2.62 5.40
N TRP A 94 13.31 -3.79 4.86
CA TRP A 94 13.72 -4.17 3.52
C TRP A 94 13.14 -3.26 2.45
N ALA A 95 11.85 -2.92 2.49
CA ALA A 95 11.21 -2.12 1.44
C ALA A 95 11.86 -0.75 1.29
N ARG A 96 12.29 -0.14 2.40
CA ARG A 96 13.09 1.08 2.40
C ARG A 96 14.40 0.88 1.63
N LYS A 97 15.16 -0.17 1.94
CA LYS A 97 16.43 -0.47 1.25
C LYS A 97 16.22 -0.87 -0.22
N GLY A 98 15.25 -1.72 -0.50
CA GLY A 98 14.91 -2.19 -1.84
C GLY A 98 14.46 -1.05 -2.77
N MET A 99 13.73 -0.05 -2.26
CA MET A 99 13.43 1.15 -3.05
C MET A 99 14.71 1.96 -3.36
N ALA A 100 15.63 2.09 -2.40
CA ALA A 100 16.90 2.78 -2.64
C ALA A 100 17.76 2.06 -3.68
N ASP A 101 17.86 0.74 -3.57
CA ASP A 101 18.64 -0.08 -4.50
C ASP A 101 18.01 -0.07 -5.90
N TRP A 102 16.69 -0.18 -5.99
CA TRP A 102 15.97 0.02 -7.24
C TRP A 102 16.25 1.40 -7.84
N HIS A 103 16.21 2.47 -7.03
CA HIS A 103 16.48 3.82 -7.50
C HIS A 103 17.87 3.94 -8.14
N ASN A 104 18.88 3.37 -7.48
CA ASN A 104 20.28 3.43 -7.88
C ASN A 104 20.60 2.55 -9.10
N THR A 105 19.94 1.40 -9.22
CA THR A 105 20.19 0.43 -10.31
C THR A 105 19.38 0.70 -11.57
N HIS A 106 18.29 1.48 -11.47
CA HIS A 106 17.39 1.79 -12.58
C HIS A 106 17.39 3.28 -12.90
N SER A 107 18.52 3.84 -13.35
CA SER A 107 18.66 5.28 -13.60
C SER A 107 17.89 5.81 -14.82
N ASN A 108 17.33 4.92 -15.66
CA ASN A 108 16.57 5.32 -16.84
C ASN A 108 15.22 5.92 -16.44
N GLU A 109 14.90 7.09 -16.99
CA GLU A 109 13.64 7.80 -16.72
C GLU A 109 12.39 7.00 -17.15
N LYS A 110 12.55 6.04 -18.07
CA LYS A 110 11.48 5.11 -18.44
C LYS A 110 11.08 4.18 -17.30
N ASP A 111 11.97 3.88 -16.34
CA ASP A 111 11.61 3.05 -15.19
C ASP A 111 10.70 3.82 -14.22
N LEU A 112 9.59 3.20 -13.84
CA LEU A 112 8.61 3.71 -12.88
C LEU A 112 8.37 2.66 -11.79
N LEU A 113 8.55 3.04 -10.53
CA LEU A 113 8.10 2.22 -9.40
C LEU A 113 6.68 2.60 -9.04
N VAL A 114 5.78 1.62 -9.02
CA VAL A 114 4.41 1.79 -8.55
C VAL A 114 4.19 0.89 -7.34
N GLY A 115 3.64 1.43 -6.25
CA GLY A 115 3.42 0.66 -5.04
C GLY A 115 2.03 0.76 -4.44
N GLU A 116 1.66 -0.27 -3.67
CA GLU A 116 0.46 -0.28 -2.84
C GLU A 116 0.86 -0.41 -1.36
N LEU A 117 0.53 0.60 -0.56
CA LEU A 117 0.90 0.73 0.85
C LEU A 117 -0.34 0.63 1.74
N GLN A 118 -0.40 -0.40 2.60
CA GLN A 118 -1.49 -0.52 3.56
C GLN A 118 -1.29 0.43 4.77
N ILE A 119 -0.03 0.69 5.18
CA ILE A 119 0.43 1.50 6.33
C ILE A 119 -0.07 0.97 7.68
N VAL A 120 -1.39 0.80 7.81
CA VAL A 120 -2.08 0.29 9.00
C VAL A 120 -1.41 -0.97 9.56
N GLY A 121 -1.20 -0.96 10.87
CA GLY A 121 -0.56 -2.05 11.59
C GLY A 121 0.91 -2.24 11.23
N ASN A 122 1.67 -1.17 10.98
CA ASN A 122 3.10 -1.21 10.63
C ASN A 122 3.40 -1.95 9.31
N ARG A 123 2.57 -1.80 8.28
CA ARG A 123 2.83 -2.40 6.95
C ARG A 123 3.44 -1.37 6.02
N LEU A 124 4.75 -1.50 5.76
CA LEU A 124 5.53 -0.57 4.91
C LEU A 124 5.52 0.88 5.42
N VAL A 125 5.44 1.06 6.75
CA VAL A 125 5.40 2.39 7.38
C VAL A 125 6.71 3.15 7.20
N GLU A 126 7.80 2.42 7.00
CA GLU A 126 9.15 2.93 6.78
C GLU A 126 9.24 3.81 5.53
N LEU A 127 8.34 3.64 4.54
CA LEU A 127 8.28 4.51 3.36
C LEU A 127 7.61 5.85 3.64
N VAL A 128 6.81 5.97 4.70
CA VAL A 128 6.11 7.22 5.08
C VAL A 128 6.78 7.94 6.26
N GLN A 129 7.45 7.19 7.13
CA GLN A 129 8.23 7.76 8.23
C GLN A 129 9.46 8.51 7.71
N PRO A 130 9.72 9.74 8.19
CA PRO A 130 10.96 10.44 7.92
C PRO A 130 12.11 9.71 8.62
N LEU A 131 13.05 9.21 7.84
CA LEU A 131 14.25 8.53 8.34
C LEU A 131 15.50 9.28 7.89
N ASN A 132 16.53 9.31 8.73
CA ASN A 132 17.82 9.87 8.33
C ASN A 132 18.62 8.85 7.52
N ASP A 133 18.23 8.67 6.25
CA ASP A 133 18.86 7.74 5.32
C ASP A 133 19.01 8.33 3.91
N PRO A 134 19.81 7.72 3.02
CA PRO A 134 20.01 8.21 1.66
C PRO A 134 18.76 8.21 0.77
N LEU A 135 17.69 7.50 1.14
CA LEU A 135 16.46 7.46 0.36
C LEU A 135 15.52 8.63 0.68
N GLU A 136 15.59 9.17 1.89
CA GLU A 136 14.68 10.23 2.36
C GLU A 136 14.64 11.46 1.44
N PRO A 137 15.76 11.98 0.89
CA PRO A 137 15.71 13.08 -0.06
C PRO A 137 14.83 12.78 -1.29
N LEU A 138 14.86 11.55 -1.80
CA LEU A 138 14.01 11.13 -2.92
C LEU A 138 12.53 11.08 -2.50
N LEU A 139 12.22 10.47 -1.36
CA LEU A 139 10.84 10.32 -0.87
C LEU A 139 10.17 11.67 -0.56
N ARG A 140 10.94 12.68 -0.16
CA ARG A 140 10.45 14.05 0.06
C ARG A 140 10.40 14.89 -1.22
N SER A 141 11.06 14.46 -2.28
CA SER A 141 11.11 15.21 -3.54
C SER A 141 9.77 15.20 -4.28
N SER A 142 9.61 16.12 -5.23
CA SER A 142 8.48 16.14 -6.15
C SER A 142 8.47 14.98 -7.16
N LYS A 143 9.52 14.13 -7.19
CA LYS A 143 9.62 12.95 -8.07
C LYS A 143 8.90 11.72 -7.52
N VAL A 144 8.52 11.73 -6.25
CA VAL A 144 7.72 10.66 -5.64
C VAL A 144 6.34 11.23 -5.33
N LYS A 145 5.29 10.51 -5.73
CA LYS A 145 3.90 10.89 -5.48
C LYS A 145 3.18 9.83 -4.68
N PHE A 146 2.47 10.25 -3.65
CA PHE A 146 1.54 9.40 -2.92
C PHE A 146 0.11 9.78 -3.28
N PHE A 147 -0.74 8.80 -3.51
CA PHE A 147 -2.17 8.97 -3.69
C PHE A 147 -2.92 8.26 -2.56
N VAL A 148 -3.95 8.91 -2.04
CA VAL A 148 -4.85 8.31 -1.05
C VAL A 148 -6.25 8.21 -1.65
N PRO A 149 -6.65 7.03 -2.11
CA PRO A 149 -8.03 6.69 -2.43
C PRO A 149 -8.96 6.90 -1.22
N VAL A 150 -9.87 7.87 -1.30
CA VAL A 150 -10.91 8.15 -0.29
C VAL A 150 -12.28 7.85 -0.88
N PRO A 151 -12.82 6.63 -0.71
CA PRO A 151 -14.17 6.32 -1.16
C PRO A 151 -15.24 7.06 -0.36
N SER A 152 -16.33 7.43 -1.02
CA SER A 152 -17.56 7.80 -0.31
C SER A 152 -18.10 6.60 0.48
N LYS A 153 -19.00 6.84 1.44
CA LYS A 153 -19.62 5.76 2.24
C LYS A 153 -20.28 4.68 1.37
N ASN A 154 -20.99 5.11 0.32
CA ASN A 154 -21.68 4.21 -0.61
C ASN A 154 -20.69 3.40 -1.45
N ILE A 155 -19.62 4.04 -1.94
CA ILE A 155 -18.56 3.36 -2.68
C ILE A 155 -17.83 2.37 -1.77
N ARG A 156 -17.51 2.75 -0.53
CA ARG A 156 -16.87 1.86 0.44
C ARG A 156 -17.71 0.59 0.69
N LYS A 157 -19.02 0.75 0.92
CA LYS A 157 -19.93 -0.39 1.08
C LYS A 157 -19.90 -1.30 -0.14
N ARG A 158 -19.93 -0.73 -1.35
CA ARG A 158 -19.89 -1.51 -2.59
C ARG A 158 -18.57 -2.25 -2.78
N ILE A 159 -17.44 -1.65 -2.41
CA ILE A 159 -16.12 -2.32 -2.45
C ILE A 159 -16.11 -3.53 -1.49
N GLU A 160 -16.66 -3.38 -0.28
CA GLU A 160 -16.75 -4.48 0.69
C GLU A 160 -17.65 -5.64 0.22
N GLU A 161 -18.77 -5.33 -0.45
CA GLU A 161 -19.64 -6.32 -1.09
C GLU A 161 -18.90 -7.08 -2.21
N LEU A 162 -18.25 -6.36 -3.13
CA LEU A 162 -17.51 -6.94 -4.24
C LEU A 162 -16.36 -7.82 -3.76
N ARG A 163 -15.66 -7.41 -2.70
CA ARG A 163 -14.56 -8.17 -2.10
C ARG A 163 -15.03 -9.48 -1.47
N THR A 164 -16.17 -9.45 -0.77
CA THR A 164 -16.77 -10.68 -0.23
C THR A 164 -17.14 -11.64 -1.37
N ALA A 165 -17.69 -11.12 -2.47
CA ALA A 165 -18.04 -11.92 -3.63
C ALA A 165 -16.81 -12.49 -4.36
N SER A 166 -15.73 -11.73 -4.52
CA SER A 166 -14.52 -12.17 -5.21
C SER A 166 -13.72 -13.19 -4.40
N ILE A 167 -13.66 -13.08 -3.08
CA ILE A 167 -13.03 -14.11 -2.24
C ILE A 167 -13.80 -15.43 -2.36
N ALA A 168 -15.13 -15.38 -2.40
CA ALA A 168 -15.98 -16.57 -2.55
C ALA A 168 -15.91 -17.18 -3.96
N ASN A 169 -15.74 -16.35 -5.00
CA ASN A 169 -15.68 -16.77 -6.40
C ASN A 169 -14.53 -16.04 -7.13
N PRO A 170 -13.27 -16.45 -6.88
CA PRO A 170 -12.10 -15.75 -7.38
C PRO A 170 -11.99 -15.88 -8.90
N LYS A 171 -11.75 -14.75 -9.57
CA LYS A 171 -11.41 -14.68 -10.99
C LYS A 171 -9.90 -14.70 -11.23
N HIS A 172 -9.10 -14.59 -10.17
CA HIS A 172 -7.65 -14.61 -10.20
C HIS A 172 -7.10 -15.19 -8.87
N GLU A 173 -5.97 -15.91 -8.91
CA GLU A 173 -5.36 -16.55 -7.73
C GLU A 173 -5.00 -15.57 -6.59
N LYS A 174 -4.73 -14.31 -6.91
CA LYS A 174 -4.45 -13.26 -5.92
C LYS A 174 -5.69 -12.82 -5.14
N GLU A 175 -6.90 -13.05 -5.66
CA GLU A 175 -8.16 -12.68 -4.99
C GLU A 175 -8.47 -13.58 -3.79
N THR A 176 -7.95 -14.82 -3.75
CA THR A 176 -8.08 -15.67 -2.55
C THR A 176 -7.18 -15.22 -1.41
N ARG A 177 -6.13 -14.45 -1.73
CA ARG A 177 -5.19 -13.86 -0.78
C ARG A 177 -5.59 -12.47 -0.30
N ASP A 178 -6.70 -11.95 -0.80
CA ASP A 178 -7.23 -10.67 -0.35
C ASP A 178 -7.61 -10.74 1.13
N ALA A 179 -7.23 -9.70 1.88
CA ALA A 179 -7.63 -9.56 3.27
C ALA A 179 -9.17 -9.72 3.44
N PRO A 180 -9.64 -10.66 4.27
CA PRO A 180 -11.07 -10.90 4.48
C PRO A 180 -11.75 -9.74 5.19
N ILE A 181 -13.08 -9.69 5.16
CA ILE A 181 -13.85 -8.52 5.61
C ILE A 181 -13.65 -8.19 7.09
N ASN A 182 -13.44 -9.20 7.93
CA ASN A 182 -13.10 -9.02 9.35
C ASN A 182 -11.76 -8.28 9.51
N VAL A 183 -10.76 -8.61 8.70
CA VAL A 183 -9.45 -7.93 8.70
C VAL A 183 -9.60 -6.50 8.19
N VAL A 184 -10.37 -6.27 7.12
CA VAL A 184 -10.67 -4.92 6.60
C VAL A 184 -11.31 -4.03 7.68
N ARG A 185 -12.31 -4.55 8.40
CA ARG A 185 -13.01 -3.83 9.47
C ARG A 185 -12.13 -3.61 10.71
N THR A 186 -11.27 -4.57 11.04
CA THR A 186 -10.31 -4.46 12.15
C THR A 186 -9.24 -3.40 11.83
N ASN A 187 -8.71 -3.39 10.62
CA ASN A 187 -7.79 -2.35 10.17
C ASN A 187 -8.45 -0.97 10.18
N TRP A 188 -9.73 -0.85 9.80
CA TRP A 188 -10.46 0.42 9.97
C TRP A 188 -10.54 0.86 11.42
N LYS A 189 -10.82 -0.07 12.35
CA LYS A 189 -10.80 0.22 13.79
C LYS A 189 -9.43 0.74 14.24
N GLU A 190 -8.33 0.17 13.77
CA GLU A 190 -6.98 0.66 14.07
C GLU A 190 -6.72 2.08 13.54
N VAL A 191 -7.12 2.37 12.29
CA VAL A 191 -7.03 3.73 11.72
C VAL A 191 -7.88 4.71 12.53
N TYR A 192 -9.08 4.32 12.93
CA TYR A 192 -9.95 5.17 13.75
C TYR A 192 -9.37 5.40 15.15
N GLN A 193 -8.73 4.39 15.76
CA GLN A 193 -8.03 4.54 17.03
C GLN A 193 -6.90 5.58 16.92
N LEU A 194 -6.10 5.51 15.86
CA LEU A 194 -5.12 6.54 15.57
C LEU A 194 -5.78 7.92 15.39
N ALA A 195 -6.91 8.00 14.69
CA ALA A 195 -7.66 9.25 14.55
C ALA A 195 -8.10 9.83 15.91
N VAL A 196 -8.44 8.98 16.88
CA VAL A 196 -8.77 9.41 18.25
C VAL A 196 -7.52 9.93 18.97
N GLU A 197 -6.39 9.23 18.87
CA GLU A 197 -5.11 9.66 19.44
C GLU A 197 -4.64 11.01 18.90
N LEU A 198 -4.94 11.29 17.62
CA LEU A 198 -4.65 12.56 16.94
C LEU A 198 -5.68 13.66 17.21
N GLY A 199 -6.74 13.38 17.97
CA GLY A 199 -7.83 14.35 18.22
C GLY A 199 -8.74 14.63 17.02
N ILE A 200 -8.66 13.83 15.95
CA ILE A 200 -9.48 13.93 14.74
C ILE A 200 -10.89 13.35 14.98
N ALA A 201 -10.97 12.28 15.77
CA ALA A 201 -12.21 11.54 16.03
C ALA A 201 -12.51 11.43 17.53
N LYS A 202 -13.78 11.19 17.86
CA LYS A 202 -14.20 10.89 19.24
C LYS A 202 -14.07 9.40 19.53
N PRO A 203 -13.69 9.00 20.75
CA PRO A 203 -13.71 7.60 21.17
C PRO A 203 -15.08 6.96 20.89
N CYS A 204 -15.06 5.71 20.43
CA CYS A 204 -16.26 4.93 20.13
C CYS A 204 -16.09 3.51 20.65
N SER A 205 -17.16 2.91 21.16
CA SER A 205 -17.19 1.48 21.51
C SER A 205 -17.42 0.63 20.25
N GLY A 206 -16.66 -0.46 20.10
CA GLY A 206 -16.80 -1.39 18.98
C GLY A 206 -16.01 -1.01 17.72
N ILE A 207 -16.56 -1.35 16.55
CA ILE A 207 -16.02 -1.00 15.23
C ILE A 207 -16.84 0.19 14.70
N PRO A 208 -16.24 1.37 14.51
CA PRO A 208 -16.96 2.55 14.05
C PRO A 208 -17.38 2.39 12.58
N ASN A 209 -18.45 3.09 12.19
CA ASN A 209 -18.81 3.21 10.78
C ASN A 209 -17.69 3.93 10.01
N TYR A 210 -17.56 3.61 8.72
CA TYR A 210 -16.59 4.29 7.87
C TYR A 210 -17.00 5.75 7.65
N GLU A 211 -16.07 6.67 7.93
CA GLU A 211 -16.25 8.11 7.77
C GLU A 211 -15.14 8.67 6.86
N PRO A 212 -15.46 9.08 5.61
CA PRO A 212 -14.45 9.53 4.64
C PRO A 212 -13.54 10.65 5.16
N LYS A 213 -14.12 11.64 5.86
CA LYS A 213 -13.36 12.77 6.40
C LYS A 213 -12.38 12.38 7.50
N ILE A 214 -12.75 11.42 8.36
CA ILE A 214 -11.84 10.90 9.39
C ILE A 214 -10.70 10.14 8.72
N TYR A 215 -11.04 9.27 7.76
CA TYR A 215 -10.05 8.52 6.99
C TYR A 215 -9.06 9.43 6.25
N GLU A 216 -9.57 10.44 5.54
CA GLU A 216 -8.76 11.44 4.82
C GLU A 216 -7.82 12.18 5.76
N ALA A 217 -8.34 12.72 6.88
CA ALA A 217 -7.54 13.46 7.84
C ALA A 217 -6.45 12.59 8.48
N THR A 218 -6.75 11.33 8.83
CA THR A 218 -5.77 10.41 9.39
C THR A 218 -4.68 10.05 8.38
N TYR A 219 -5.02 9.76 7.13
CA TYR A 219 -4.01 9.48 6.09
C TYR A 219 -3.22 10.73 5.68
N SER A 220 -3.81 11.91 5.78
CA SER A 220 -3.10 13.18 5.58
C SER A 220 -2.05 13.39 6.65
N HIS A 221 -2.35 13.06 7.92
CA HIS A 221 -1.35 13.04 8.98
C HIS A 221 -0.23 12.02 8.69
N LEU A 222 -0.59 10.78 8.36
CA LEU A 222 0.39 9.72 8.04
C LEU A 222 1.35 10.07 6.89
N LEU A 223 0.91 10.94 5.97
CA LEU A 223 1.67 11.35 4.79
C LEU A 223 2.16 12.80 4.87
N GLN A 224 2.11 13.45 6.04
CA GLN A 224 2.46 14.87 6.19
C GLN A 224 3.89 15.22 5.76
N HIS A 225 4.78 14.23 5.70
CA HIS A 225 6.17 14.36 5.24
C HIS A 225 6.40 13.90 3.80
N ARG A 226 5.34 13.67 3.03
CA ARG A 226 5.37 13.17 1.65
C ARG A 226 4.60 14.07 0.70
N ASN A 227 4.98 14.06 -0.57
CA ASN A 227 4.20 14.69 -1.64
C ASN A 227 2.97 13.83 -1.94
N PHE A 228 1.87 14.06 -1.23
CA PHE A 228 0.64 13.28 -1.39
C PHE A 228 -0.51 14.07 -2.05
N LYS A 229 -1.51 13.33 -2.51
CA LYS A 229 -2.78 13.89 -2.98
C LYS A 229 -3.94 12.95 -2.66
N ILE A 230 -5.06 13.52 -2.25
CA ILE A 230 -6.32 12.79 -2.05
C ILE A 230 -6.99 12.53 -3.40
N LEU A 231 -7.51 11.32 -3.58
CA LEU A 231 -8.36 10.95 -4.70
C LEU A 231 -9.76 10.68 -4.14
N ASP A 232 -10.69 11.62 -4.34
CA ASP A 232 -12.08 11.47 -3.93
C ASP A 232 -12.83 10.51 -4.85
N ILE A 233 -13.27 9.38 -4.32
CA ILE A 233 -13.89 8.32 -5.12
C ILE A 233 -15.38 8.30 -4.83
N ASN A 234 -16.10 8.99 -5.70
CA ASN A 234 -17.56 9.08 -5.67
C ASN A 234 -18.24 8.24 -6.76
N THR A 235 -17.45 7.59 -7.62
CA THR A 235 -17.94 6.84 -8.78
C THR A 235 -17.37 5.43 -8.77
N MET A 236 -18.22 4.45 -9.09
CA MET A 236 -17.77 3.08 -9.36
C MET A 236 -17.27 2.97 -10.79
N PHE A 237 -16.03 2.53 -10.97
CA PHE A 237 -15.50 2.16 -12.27
C PHE A 237 -15.69 0.65 -12.51
N PRO A 238 -16.39 0.24 -13.57
CA PRO A 238 -16.72 -1.16 -13.79
C PRO A 238 -15.50 -1.94 -14.30
N ALA A 239 -14.81 -2.63 -13.39
CA ALA A 239 -13.73 -3.53 -13.76
C ALA A 239 -14.30 -4.75 -14.52
N LYS A 240 -13.83 -4.95 -15.76
CA LYS A 240 -14.26 -6.07 -16.62
C LYS A 240 -13.49 -7.37 -16.33
N LYS A 241 -12.26 -7.24 -15.83
CA LYS A 241 -11.33 -8.32 -15.45
C LYS A 241 -10.92 -8.14 -13.98
N SER A 242 -10.18 -9.11 -13.44
CA SER A 242 -9.54 -8.95 -12.14
C SER A 242 -8.62 -7.72 -12.13
N VAL A 243 -8.53 -7.01 -11.00
CA VAL A 243 -7.58 -5.90 -10.81
C VAL A 243 -6.12 -6.37 -10.74
N TYR A 244 -5.91 -7.70 -10.64
CA TYR A 244 -4.61 -8.34 -10.66
C TYR A 244 -4.20 -8.86 -12.04
N ASP A 245 -5.12 -8.82 -13.03
CA ASP A 245 -4.82 -9.20 -14.40
C ASP A 245 -4.16 -8.01 -15.10
N PHE A 246 -2.88 -8.17 -15.45
CA PHE A 246 -2.12 -7.15 -16.16
C PHE A 246 -1.77 -7.69 -17.54
N ASP A 247 -2.38 -7.12 -18.57
CA ASP A 247 -2.03 -7.41 -19.97
C ASP A 247 -0.72 -6.68 -20.39
N ILE A 248 0.18 -6.40 -19.44
CA ILE A 248 1.44 -5.66 -19.61
C ILE A 248 2.56 -6.32 -18.80
N GLU A 249 3.81 -6.16 -19.25
CA GLU A 249 4.99 -6.63 -18.52
C GLU A 249 5.21 -5.82 -17.24
N ILE A 250 5.45 -6.54 -16.14
CA ILE A 250 5.63 -5.99 -14.80
C ILE A 250 6.79 -6.71 -14.11
N HIS A 251 7.64 -5.93 -13.45
CA HIS A 251 8.73 -6.44 -12.63
C HIS A 251 8.39 -6.24 -11.14
N ASP A 252 7.94 -7.28 -10.45
CA ASP A 252 7.72 -7.21 -9.00
C ASP A 252 9.07 -7.11 -8.27
N LEU A 253 9.20 -6.14 -7.36
CA LEU A 253 10.30 -6.10 -6.41
C LEU A 253 10.11 -7.23 -5.40
N SER A 254 11.16 -8.00 -5.17
CA SER A 254 11.19 -9.08 -4.18
C SER A 254 12.55 -9.14 -3.52
N ALA A 255 12.56 -9.44 -2.22
CA ALA A 255 13.80 -9.69 -1.51
C ALA A 255 14.42 -11.01 -1.96
N ASN A 256 15.74 -11.07 -2.01
CA ASN A 256 16.46 -12.36 -2.03
C ASN A 256 16.73 -12.85 -0.60
N THR A 257 17.18 -14.11 -0.46
CA THR A 257 17.41 -14.73 0.86
C THR A 257 18.39 -13.93 1.74
N SER A 258 19.46 -13.38 1.18
CA SER A 258 20.43 -12.59 1.96
C SER A 258 19.83 -11.29 2.47
N GLU A 259 18.97 -10.65 1.67
CA GLU A 259 18.25 -9.44 2.05
C GLU A 259 17.21 -9.71 3.13
N VAL A 260 16.51 -10.84 3.06
CA VAL A 260 15.57 -11.28 4.10
C VAL A 260 16.32 -11.46 5.42
N THR A 261 17.43 -12.21 5.43
CA THR A 261 18.26 -12.40 6.64
C THR A 261 18.70 -11.07 7.23
N LYS A 262 19.29 -10.17 6.42
CA LYS A 262 19.74 -8.85 6.87
C LYS A 262 18.61 -8.01 7.47
N ALA A 263 17.40 -8.10 6.92
CA ALA A 263 16.26 -7.36 7.44
C ALA A 263 15.81 -7.90 8.80
N PHE A 264 15.83 -9.21 9.02
CA PHE A 264 15.59 -9.78 10.35
C PHE A 264 16.70 -9.42 11.34
N ASP A 265 17.97 -9.54 10.94
CA ASP A 265 19.11 -9.17 11.79
C ASP A 265 18.98 -7.71 12.23
N THR A 266 18.66 -6.81 11.29
CA THR A 266 18.43 -5.38 11.60
C THR A 266 17.30 -5.19 12.62
N VAL A 267 16.20 -5.94 12.51
CA VAL A 267 15.08 -5.85 13.45
C VAL A 267 15.48 -6.39 14.83
N GLU A 268 16.18 -7.53 14.88
CA GLU A 268 16.62 -8.16 16.13
C GLU A 268 17.70 -7.35 16.85
N GLU A 269 18.58 -6.65 16.11
CA GLU A 269 19.57 -5.72 16.65
C GLU A 269 18.93 -4.45 17.22
N GLN A 270 17.91 -3.91 16.56
CA GLN A 270 17.29 -2.64 16.94
C GLN A 270 16.19 -2.78 18.00
N TYR A 271 15.55 -3.95 18.08
CA TYR A 271 14.36 -4.12 18.90
C TYR A 271 14.42 -5.38 19.77
N THR A 272 14.21 -5.17 21.07
CA THR A 272 13.69 -6.23 21.94
C THR A 272 12.22 -6.51 21.63
N ALA A 273 11.71 -7.70 21.95
CA ALA A 273 10.29 -8.04 21.76
C ALA A 273 9.31 -6.99 22.32
N LYS A 274 9.63 -6.40 23.49
CA LYS A 274 8.83 -5.34 24.11
C LYS A 274 8.84 -4.06 23.29
N THR A 275 10.03 -3.63 22.85
CA THR A 275 10.18 -2.38 22.05
C THR A 275 9.62 -2.54 20.65
N LEU A 276 9.76 -3.70 20.02
CA LEU A 276 9.12 -4.02 18.74
C LEU A 276 7.61 -3.91 18.82
N LYS A 277 7.01 -4.52 19.85
CA LYS A 277 5.55 -4.44 20.07
C LYS A 277 5.09 -3.00 20.25
N LYS A 278 5.88 -2.15 20.93
CA LYS A 278 5.60 -0.73 21.06
C LYS A 278 5.72 0.00 19.71
N ALA A 279 6.77 -0.27 18.95
CA ALA A 279 6.99 0.32 17.62
C ALA A 279 5.84 -0.03 16.65
N VAL A 280 5.47 -1.31 16.58
CA VAL A 280 4.38 -1.79 15.70
C VAL A 280 3.02 -1.23 16.11
N LYS A 281 2.77 -1.03 17.41
CA LYS A 281 1.55 -0.35 17.88
C LYS A 281 1.56 1.14 17.57
N GLY A 282 2.70 1.80 17.74
CA GLY A 282 2.90 3.21 17.44
C GLY A 282 3.16 3.49 15.96
N TRP A 283 2.62 2.69 15.04
CA TRP A 283 2.83 2.83 13.59
C TRP A 283 2.32 4.16 13.04
N GLY A 284 1.41 4.83 13.76
CA GLY A 284 0.92 6.16 13.40
C GLY A 284 1.85 7.32 13.80
N ASN A 285 2.93 7.04 14.53
CA ASN A 285 3.92 8.05 14.88
C ASN A 285 4.84 8.29 13.68
N VAL A 286 4.46 9.23 12.82
CA VAL A 286 5.19 9.64 11.61
C VAL A 286 5.77 11.03 11.71
#